data_AF-A0A6I6JXA0-F1
#
_entry.id   AF-A0A6I6JXA0-F1
#
_cell.length_a   1.000
_cell.length_b   1.000
_cell.length_c   1.000
_cell.angle_alpha   90.00
_cell.angle_beta   90.00
_cell.angle_gamma   90.00
#
_symmetry.space_group_name_H-M   'P 1'
#
loop_
_entity.id
_entity.type
_entity.pdbx_description
1 polymer ?
#
loop_
_entity_poly.entity_id
_entity_poly.type
_entity_poly.pdbx_seq_one_letter_code
_entity_poly.pdbx_strand_id
1 'polypeptide(L)'
;MNKYLTAKNIENADLIAVFQRCPFEEATSDCPFILYHRLNDMKEQIRQLNTLDEATLQQLRSFHRSCIVVRRSQMELNEANSNEL
;
A
#
# COMPACT_ATOMS: atom_id res chain seq x y z
N MET A 1 10.17 13.34 -22.08
CA MET A 1 10.54 12.86 -20.74
C MET A 1 9.24 12.51 -20.00
N ASN A 2 9.06 11.27 -19.57
CA ASN A 2 7.80 10.83 -18.95
C ASN A 2 7.64 11.54 -17.59
N LYS A 3 6.59 12.34 -17.43
CA LYS A 3 6.37 13.25 -16.26
C LYS A 3 6.37 12.52 -14.90
N TYR A 4 6.25 11.20 -14.92
CA TYR A 4 6.15 10.35 -13.73
C TYR A 4 7.39 9.49 -13.47
N LEU A 5 8.41 9.52 -14.35
CA LEU A 5 9.66 8.78 -14.16
C LEU A 5 10.68 9.67 -13.44
N THR A 6 10.40 9.98 -12.18
CA THR A 6 11.30 10.75 -11.29
C THR A 6 12.10 9.79 -10.40
N ALA A 7 13.26 10.22 -9.91
CA ALA A 7 14.06 9.42 -8.96
C ALA A 7 13.23 9.03 -7.72
N LYS A 8 12.50 9.98 -7.13
CA LYS A 8 11.62 9.74 -5.98
C LYS A 8 10.53 8.70 -6.27
N ASN A 9 9.93 8.72 -7.47
CA ASN A 9 8.93 7.72 -7.83
C ASN A 9 9.53 6.33 -8.04
N ILE A 10 10.76 6.25 -8.57
CA ILE A 10 11.49 4.99 -8.73
C ILE A 10 11.82 4.39 -7.36
N GLU A 11 12.33 5.21 -6.44
CA GLU A 11 12.67 4.81 -5.07
C GLU A 11 11.45 4.37 -4.24
N ASN A 12 10.28 4.93 -4.54
CA ASN A 12 9.03 4.67 -3.81
C ASN A 12 8.02 3.87 -4.65
N ALA A 13 8.47 3.12 -5.65
CA ALA A 13 7.60 2.34 -6.53
C ALA A 13 6.75 1.31 -5.74
N ASP A 14 7.29 0.78 -4.64
CA ASP A 14 6.59 -0.10 -3.72
C ASP A 14 5.36 0.58 -3.10
N LEU A 15 5.52 1.83 -2.63
CA LEU A 15 4.44 2.60 -2.04
C LEU A 15 3.42 3.10 -3.07
N ILE A 16 3.85 3.43 -4.30
CA ILE A 16 2.92 3.87 -5.36
C ILE A 16 1.82 2.82 -5.62
N ALA A 17 2.18 1.54 -5.67
CA ALA A 17 1.20 0.47 -5.88
C ALA A 17 0.16 0.41 -4.74
N VAL A 18 0.58 0.71 -3.52
CA VAL A 18 -0.22 0.58 -2.30
C VAL A 18 -1.08 1.81 -2.08
N PHE A 19 -0.65 2.98 -2.55
CA PHE A 19 -1.45 4.19 -2.62
C PHE A 19 -2.65 4.06 -3.57
N GLN A 20 -2.56 3.16 -4.57
CA GLN A 20 -3.66 2.93 -5.51
C GLN A 20 -4.75 2.05 -4.92
N ARG A 21 -4.38 0.93 -4.28
CA ARG A 21 -5.34 -0.02 -3.70
C ARG A 21 -4.70 -0.95 -2.68
N CYS A 22 -5.53 -1.60 -1.87
CA CYS A 22 -5.10 -2.71 -1.02
C CYS A 22 -4.74 -3.94 -1.89
N PRO A 23 -3.59 -4.59 -1.68
CA PRO A 23 -3.26 -5.85 -2.35
C PRO A 23 -4.20 -7.02 -1.99
N PHE A 24 -4.88 -6.93 -0.85
CA PHE A 24 -5.80 -7.94 -0.34
C PHE A 24 -7.28 -7.54 -0.52
N GLU A 25 -7.55 -6.74 -1.57
CA GLU A 25 -8.88 -6.21 -1.95
C GLU A 25 -9.43 -5.17 -0.97
N GLU A 26 -9.69 -5.54 0.28
CA GLU A 26 -10.21 -4.64 1.31
C GLU A 26 -9.13 -4.21 2.29
N ALA A 27 -9.03 -2.90 2.49
CA ALA A 27 -8.20 -2.32 3.53
C ALA A 27 -8.93 -2.41 4.88
N THR A 28 -8.19 -2.69 5.95
CA THR A 28 -8.72 -2.58 7.31
C THR A 28 -9.09 -1.13 7.63
N SER A 29 -10.03 -0.91 8.55
CA SER A 29 -10.52 0.43 8.89
C SER A 29 -9.44 1.38 9.43
N ASP A 30 -8.36 0.84 9.98
CA ASP A 30 -7.19 1.53 10.50
C ASP A 30 -6.05 1.69 9.49
N CYS A 31 -6.23 1.23 8.24
CA CYS A 31 -5.21 1.31 7.21
C CYS A 31 -4.93 2.77 6.81
N PRO A 32 -3.69 3.27 6.97
CA PRO A 32 -3.34 4.66 6.66
C PRO A 32 -3.45 4.97 5.16
N PHE A 33 -3.45 3.96 4.30
CA PHE A 33 -3.54 4.14 2.84
C PHE A 33 -4.96 4.42 2.33
N ILE A 34 -6.00 4.20 3.15
CA ILE A 34 -7.41 4.42 2.76
C ILE A 34 -7.64 5.84 2.24
N LEU A 35 -6.99 6.83 2.85
CA LEU A 35 -7.11 8.23 2.45
C LEU A 35 -6.68 8.43 0.99
N TYR A 36 -5.67 7.70 0.54
CA TYR A 36 -5.16 7.78 -0.83
C TYR A 36 -6.02 6.96 -1.80
N HIS A 37 -6.54 5.80 -1.38
CA HIS A 37 -7.45 4.99 -2.20
C HIS A 37 -8.69 5.79 -2.61
N ARG A 38 -9.23 6.60 -1.70
CA ARG A 38 -10.42 7.44 -1.93
C ARG A 38 -10.23 8.51 -3.01
N LEU A 39 -9.00 8.89 -3.33
CA LEU A 39 -8.73 9.91 -4.35
C LEU A 39 -9.11 9.44 -5.76
N ASN A 40 -9.06 8.12 -6.01
CA ASN A 40 -9.40 7.48 -7.29
C ASN A 40 -8.77 8.15 -8.54
N ASP A 41 -7.63 8.83 -8.35
CA ASP A 41 -6.84 9.47 -9.39
C ASP A 41 -5.36 9.17 -9.11
N MET A 42 -4.77 8.34 -9.97
CA MET A 42 -3.38 7.94 -9.88
C MET A 42 -2.41 9.14 -9.89
N LYS A 43 -2.72 10.22 -10.62
CA LYS A 43 -1.84 11.39 -10.70
C LYS A 43 -1.88 12.17 -9.40
N GLU A 44 -3.05 12.31 -8.80
CA GLU A 44 -3.22 12.89 -7.47
C GLU A 44 -2.49 12.05 -6.41
N GLN A 45 -2.68 10.74 -6.41
CA GLN A 45 -2.00 9.82 -5.47
C GLN A 45 -0.47 9.93 -5.55
N ILE A 46 0.10 9.94 -6.77
CA ILE A 46 1.54 10.14 -6.99
C ILE A 46 1.98 11.52 -6.52
N ARG A 47 1.15 12.56 -6.71
CA ARG A 47 1.47 13.90 -6.21
C ARG A 47 1.51 13.92 -4.69
N GLN A 48 0.52 13.34 -4.01
CA GLN A 48 0.48 13.23 -2.55
C GLN A 48 1.72 12.52 -2.02
N LEU A 49 2.07 11.36 -2.58
CA LEU A 49 3.29 10.64 -2.22
C LEU A 49 4.54 11.52 -2.34
N ASN A 50 4.64 12.31 -3.42
CA ASN A 50 5.78 13.20 -3.62
C ASN A 50 5.85 14.36 -2.62
N THR A 51 4.73 14.75 -2.01
CA THR A 51 4.69 15.78 -0.95
C THR A 51 5.08 15.27 0.43
N LEU A 52 5.07 13.94 0.65
CA LEU A 52 5.45 13.36 1.93
C LEU A 52 6.97 13.42 2.14
N ASP A 53 7.37 13.63 3.39
CA ASP A 53 8.76 13.51 3.80
C ASP A 53 9.20 12.04 3.92
N GLU A 54 10.51 11.82 3.96
CA GLU A 54 11.08 10.47 3.97
C GLU A 54 10.72 9.70 5.25
N ALA A 55 10.59 10.39 6.39
CA ALA A 55 10.20 9.77 7.65
C ALA A 55 8.80 9.16 7.56
N THR A 56 7.84 9.88 6.97
CA THR A 56 6.48 9.42 6.74
C THR A 56 6.44 8.28 5.73
N LEU A 57 7.17 8.39 4.62
CA LEU A 57 7.28 7.32 3.62
C LEU A 57 7.83 6.03 4.25
N GLN A 58 8.84 6.14 5.12
CA GLN A 58 9.40 5.00 5.81
C GLN A 58 8.42 4.39 6.83
N GLN A 59 7.64 5.20 7.54
CA GLN A 59 6.58 4.70 8.43
C GLN A 59 5.50 3.93 7.67
N LEU A 60 5.02 4.47 6.55
CA LEU A 60 4.03 3.83 5.68
C LEU A 60 4.57 2.50 5.13
N ARG A 61 5.84 2.47 4.72
CA ARG A 61 6.52 1.26 4.24
C ARG A 61 6.63 0.19 5.33
N SER A 62 7.02 0.57 6.54
CA SER A 62 7.08 -0.34 7.69
C SER A 62 5.70 -0.91 8.02
N PHE A 63 4.67 -0.05 8.10
CA PHE A 63 3.29 -0.49 8.30
C PHE A 63 2.86 -1.51 7.24
N HIS A 64 3.08 -1.19 5.97
CA HIS A 64 2.68 -2.07 4.88
C HIS A 64 3.34 -3.45 4.97
N ARG A 65 4.65 -3.50 5.23
CA ARG A 65 5.39 -4.77 5.39
C ARG A 65 4.81 -5.61 6.52
N SER A 66 4.57 -5.01 7.68
CA SER A 66 3.95 -5.70 8.82
C SER A 66 2.53 -6.19 8.48
N CYS A 67 1.73 -5.37 7.80
CA CYS A 67 0.38 -5.72 7.37
C CYS A 67 0.38 -6.92 6.41
N ILE A 68 1.30 -6.97 5.42
CA ILE A 68 1.41 -8.13 4.51
C ILE A 68 1.67 -9.41 5.30
N VAL A 69 2.61 -9.40 6.24
CA VAL A 69 2.96 -10.59 7.02
C VAL A 69 1.74 -11.11 7.76
N VAL A 70 1.03 -10.23 8.48
CA VAL A 70 -0.18 -10.60 9.23
C VAL A 70 -1.26 -11.14 8.31
N ARG A 71 -1.56 -10.44 7.20
CA ARG A 71 -2.62 -10.83 6.27
C ARG A 71 -2.33 -12.15 5.57
N ARG A 72 -1.08 -12.39 5.17
CA ARG A 72 -0.66 -13.67 4.57
C ARG A 72 -0.86 -14.83 5.54
N SER A 73 -0.42 -14.70 6.79
CA SER A 73 -0.61 -15.74 7.81
C SER A 73 -2.10 -16.00 8.09
N GLN A 74 -2.94 -14.96 8.10
CA GLN A 74 -4.40 -15.13 8.24
C GLN A 74 -5.01 -15.89 7.06
N MET A 75 -4.58 -15.59 5.83
CA MET A 75 -5.06 -16.30 4.63
C MET A 75 -4.66 -17.78 4.65
N GLU A 76 -3.41 -18.09 5.02
CA GLU A 76 -2.90 -19.46 5.14
C GLU A 76 -3.68 -20.27 6.20
N LEU A 77 -3.98 -19.66 7.36
CA LEU A 77 -4.78 -20.28 8.41
C LEU A 77 -6.23 -20.52 7.96
N ASN A 78 -6.84 -19.55 7.27
CA ASN A 78 -8.21 -19.68 6.77
C ASN A 78 -8.31 -20.79 5.71
N GLU A 79 -7.33 -20.89 4.81
CA GLU A 79 -7.26 -21.95 3.81
C GLU A 79 -7.11 -23.34 4.45
N ALA A 80 -6.22 -23.49 5.44
CA ALA A 80 -6.08 -24.72 6.20
C ALA A 80 -7.40 -25.17 6.86
N ASN A 81 -8.08 -24.25 7.55
CA ASN A 81 -9.36 -24.54 8.21
C ASN A 81 -10.50 -24.84 7.23
N SER A 82 -10.45 -24.29 6.01
CA SER A 82 -11.47 -24.53 4.98
C SER A 82 -11.34 -25.91 4.34
N ASN A 83 -10.15 -26.51 4.38
CA ASN A 83 -9.87 -27.83 3.81
C ASN A 83 -10.11 -28.98 4.80
N GLU A 84 -10.49 -28.68 6.05
CA GLU A 84 -10.83 -29.67 7.10
C GLU A 84 -12.35 -29.92 7.23
N LEU A 85 -13.17 -29.23 6.42
CA LEU A 85 -14.65 -29.36 6.34
C LEU A 85 -15.07 -30.06 5.05
#